data_AF-A0A352RTD5-F1
#
_entry.id   AF-A0A352RTD5-F1
#
_cell.length_a   1.000
_cell.length_b   1.000
_cell.length_c   1.000
_cell.angle_alpha   90.00
_cell.angle_beta   90.00
_cell.angle_gamma   90.00
#
_symmetry.space_group_name_H-M   'P 1'
#
loop_
_entity.id
_entity.type
_entity.pdbx_description
1 polymer ?
#
loop_
_entity_poly.entity_id
_entity_poly.type
_entity_poly.pdbx_seq_one_letter_code
_entity_poly.pdbx_strand_id
1 'polypeptide(L)'
;MSAPRFVHLRLHSEYSIVDGIVRLDDAVKAAARDGMGALALTDLANAFGLIRFYKEARGGGVKPVVGADVWLTNAEDRDKPARMLLLVQDRIGYLNLCTLLSRAWLGNQHRGRAEFEPGWLEEPGEEGLPLATGLIALSGAMGGDVGQALANGNVEAARRAAEHWARVFPQRYYIELQRAGQPGTDAYVPQAVQLAASMQLPVVATHPVQFMTPDDFTAHEARVCIAEGELLANPRRTRKFTTDQYFKTQDEMTALFADIPSALQNSVEIAKRCNLTLELGKPRLPLFPTPDGMSLDDYLVFMAKEGLEKRMLVLFPDEAERESKRAEYYARLEFETGTIIKMGFPGYFLIVADFINWAKNNGV
;
A
#
# COMPACT_ATOMS: atom_id res chain seq x y z
N MET A 1 -2.59 -28.44 9.75
CA MET A 1 -1.95 -27.92 8.53
C MET A 1 -0.45 -27.90 8.77
N SER A 2 0.37 -28.31 7.81
CA SER A 2 1.83 -28.15 7.89
C SER A 2 2.18 -26.66 7.93
N ALA A 3 3.27 -26.30 8.61
CA ALA A 3 3.76 -24.93 8.59
C ALA A 3 4.15 -24.52 7.15
N PRO A 4 3.89 -23.26 6.73
CA PRO A 4 4.29 -22.79 5.41
C PRO A 4 5.82 -22.80 5.28
N ARG A 5 6.31 -23.17 4.09
CA ARG A 5 7.73 -23.18 3.72
C ARG A 5 8.16 -21.87 3.06
N PHE A 6 7.23 -21.15 2.45
CA PHE A 6 7.49 -19.92 1.73
C PHE A 6 6.24 -19.02 1.64
N VAL A 7 6.45 -17.70 1.63
CA VAL A 7 5.42 -16.68 1.41
C VAL A 7 5.91 -15.69 0.36
N HIS A 8 5.08 -15.40 -0.65
CA HIS A 8 5.37 -14.31 -1.59
C HIS A 8 5.34 -12.96 -0.88
N LEU A 9 6.49 -12.30 -0.83
CA LEU A 9 6.65 -10.95 -0.28
C LEU A 9 6.65 -9.86 -1.36
N ARG A 10 6.76 -10.23 -2.63
CA ARG A 10 6.86 -9.31 -3.77
C ARG A 10 5.86 -9.71 -4.84
N LEU A 11 4.91 -8.84 -5.13
CA LEU A 11 3.87 -9.07 -6.13
C LEU A 11 3.39 -7.71 -6.65
N HIS A 12 3.39 -7.57 -7.98
CA HIS A 12 2.78 -6.44 -8.67
C HIS A 12 1.41 -6.87 -9.20
N SER A 13 0.36 -6.20 -8.72
CA SER A 13 -1.01 -6.45 -9.16
C SER A 13 -1.37 -5.59 -10.37
N GLU A 14 -2.61 -5.71 -10.81
CA GLU A 14 -3.24 -4.81 -11.77
C GLU A 14 -3.17 -3.32 -11.38
N TYR A 15 -2.88 -3.00 -10.10
CA TYR A 15 -2.66 -1.64 -9.59
C TYR A 15 -1.21 -1.15 -9.71
N SER A 16 -0.25 -2.00 -10.07
CA SER A 16 1.00 -1.55 -10.68
C SER A 16 0.70 -1.16 -12.13
N ILE A 17 0.30 0.10 -12.32
CA ILE A 17 -0.30 0.58 -13.58
C ILE A 17 0.59 0.27 -14.80
N VAL A 18 1.91 0.37 -14.65
CA VAL A 18 2.86 0.27 -15.76
C VAL A 18 3.34 -1.16 -16.08
N ASP A 19 3.21 -2.13 -15.18
CA ASP A 19 3.74 -3.49 -15.40
C ASP A 19 2.78 -4.62 -14.99
N GLY A 20 2.29 -4.67 -13.75
CA GLY A 20 1.54 -5.82 -13.23
C GLY A 20 0.18 -6.07 -13.89
N ILE A 21 -0.14 -7.36 -14.11
CA ILE A 21 -1.48 -7.83 -14.56
C ILE A 21 -2.15 -8.78 -13.57
N VAL A 22 -1.52 -9.04 -12.41
CA VAL A 22 -2.09 -9.96 -11.42
C VAL A 22 -3.37 -9.41 -10.82
N ARG A 23 -4.46 -10.14 -11.01
CA ARG A 23 -5.71 -9.87 -10.33
C ARG A 23 -5.64 -10.29 -8.86
N LEU A 24 -6.11 -9.41 -7.98
CA LEU A 24 -6.01 -9.64 -6.53
C LEU A 24 -6.77 -10.90 -6.07
N ASP A 25 -7.95 -11.16 -6.64
CA ASP A 25 -8.77 -12.33 -6.30
C ASP A 25 -8.09 -13.64 -6.72
N ASP A 26 -7.41 -13.66 -7.86
CA ASP A 26 -6.69 -14.84 -8.34
C ASP A 26 -5.44 -15.11 -7.50
N ALA A 27 -4.68 -14.07 -7.13
CA ALA A 27 -3.51 -14.20 -6.28
C ALA A 27 -3.85 -14.73 -4.87
N VAL A 28 -4.91 -14.19 -4.25
CA VAL A 28 -5.37 -14.64 -2.93
C VAL A 28 -5.85 -16.09 -2.98
N LYS A 29 -6.62 -16.47 -4.01
CA LYS A 29 -7.05 -17.88 -4.19
C LYS A 29 -5.87 -18.82 -4.40
N ALA A 30 -4.86 -18.41 -5.17
CA ALA A 30 -3.65 -19.19 -5.39
C ALA A 30 -2.87 -19.39 -4.09
N ALA A 31 -2.64 -18.33 -3.31
CA ALA A 31 -1.97 -18.39 -2.02
C ALA A 31 -2.72 -19.26 -1.00
N ALA A 32 -4.05 -19.18 -0.97
CA ALA A 32 -4.91 -20.01 -0.12
C ALA A 32 -4.83 -21.49 -0.51
N ARG A 33 -4.96 -21.79 -1.81
CA ARG A 33 -4.89 -23.17 -2.35
C ARG A 33 -3.54 -23.81 -2.06
N ASP A 34 -2.46 -23.04 -2.16
CA ASP A 34 -1.10 -23.51 -1.90
C ASP A 34 -0.75 -23.53 -0.41
N GLY A 35 -1.63 -23.04 0.48
CA GLY A 35 -1.42 -23.07 1.93
C GLY A 35 -0.29 -22.15 2.41
N MET A 36 -0.04 -21.03 1.73
CA MET A 36 1.02 -20.07 2.11
C MET A 36 0.75 -19.37 3.45
N GLY A 37 -0.53 -19.27 3.84
CA GLY A 37 -0.98 -18.64 5.10
C GLY A 37 -0.88 -17.10 5.11
N ALA A 38 -0.03 -16.51 4.28
CA ALA A 38 0.09 -15.07 4.06
C ALA A 38 0.43 -14.77 2.61
N LEU A 39 0.21 -13.53 2.19
CA LEU A 39 0.58 -13.00 0.87
C LEU A 39 0.86 -11.51 1.00
N ALA A 40 1.89 -11.00 0.35
CA ALA A 40 2.14 -9.57 0.26
C ALA A 40 1.58 -8.95 -1.01
N LEU A 41 1.02 -7.73 -0.88
CA LEU A 41 0.80 -6.83 -1.99
C LEU A 41 1.84 -5.71 -1.92
N THR A 42 2.64 -5.57 -2.98
CA THR A 42 3.74 -4.61 -3.05
C THR A 42 3.76 -3.95 -4.42
N ASP A 43 2.68 -3.25 -4.75
CA ASP A 43 2.57 -2.56 -6.03
C ASP A 43 3.67 -1.50 -6.20
N LEU A 44 3.92 -1.18 -7.47
CA LEU A 44 4.97 -0.27 -7.91
C LEU A 44 4.69 1.16 -7.45
N ALA A 45 5.44 1.61 -6.44
CA ALA A 45 5.39 2.97 -5.89
C ALA A 45 3.97 3.46 -5.54
N ASN A 46 3.06 2.57 -5.12
CA ASN A 46 1.70 2.95 -4.73
C ASN A 46 1.08 1.93 -3.75
N ALA A 47 -0.10 2.27 -3.24
CA ALA A 47 -0.93 1.41 -2.39
C ALA A 47 -2.40 1.41 -2.84
N PHE A 48 -2.67 1.59 -4.13
CA PHE A 48 -4.03 1.79 -4.66
C PHE A 48 -4.94 0.57 -4.43
N GLY A 49 -4.38 -0.64 -4.60
CA GLY A 49 -5.10 -1.90 -4.40
C GLY A 49 -5.31 -2.30 -2.94
N LEU A 50 -4.74 -1.57 -1.98
CA LEU A 50 -4.59 -2.00 -0.58
C LEU A 50 -5.92 -2.42 0.07
N ILE A 51 -6.94 -1.55 0.05
CA ILE A 51 -8.19 -1.83 0.77
C ILE A 51 -8.93 -3.03 0.17
N ARG A 52 -8.88 -3.17 -1.16
CA ARG A 52 -9.47 -4.32 -1.86
C ARG A 52 -8.71 -5.61 -1.51
N PHE A 53 -7.39 -5.59 -1.60
CA PHE A 53 -6.53 -6.73 -1.25
C PHE A 53 -6.71 -7.15 0.21
N TYR A 54 -6.72 -6.20 1.15
CA TYR A 54 -6.88 -6.48 2.57
C TYR A 54 -8.21 -7.19 2.87
N LYS A 55 -9.30 -6.75 2.23
CA LYS A 55 -10.61 -7.41 2.34
C LYS A 55 -10.60 -8.81 1.74
N GLU A 56 -10.05 -8.95 0.53
CA GLU A 56 -10.02 -10.21 -0.21
C GLU A 56 -9.15 -11.25 0.51
N ALA A 57 -7.92 -10.89 0.89
CA ALA A 57 -7.00 -11.76 1.62
C ALA A 57 -7.62 -12.27 2.93
N ARG A 58 -8.20 -11.37 3.75
CA ARG A 58 -8.87 -11.75 4.99
C ARG A 58 -10.09 -12.65 4.74
N GLY A 59 -10.88 -12.35 3.71
CA GLY A 59 -12.03 -13.18 3.31
C GLY A 59 -11.62 -14.58 2.84
N GLY A 60 -10.46 -14.69 2.18
CA GLY A 60 -9.87 -15.93 1.71
C GLY A 60 -9.04 -16.70 2.76
N GLY A 61 -9.00 -16.24 4.01
CA GLY A 61 -8.21 -16.88 5.07
C GLY A 61 -6.69 -16.74 4.90
N VAL A 62 -6.23 -15.78 4.10
CA VAL A 62 -4.82 -15.46 3.88
C VAL A 62 -4.46 -14.18 4.63
N LYS A 63 -3.37 -14.20 5.41
CA LYS A 63 -2.93 -12.98 6.10
C LYS A 63 -2.41 -11.94 5.09
N PRO A 64 -2.96 -10.73 5.04
CA PRO A 64 -2.43 -9.68 4.19
C PRO A 64 -1.12 -9.14 4.78
N VAL A 65 -0.07 -9.14 3.96
CA VAL A 65 1.14 -8.35 4.18
C VAL A 65 1.09 -7.16 3.24
N VAL A 66 1.37 -5.97 3.75
CA VAL A 66 1.22 -4.73 2.99
C VAL A 66 2.60 -4.14 2.76
N GLY A 67 2.85 -3.61 1.58
CA GLY A 67 4.09 -2.92 1.27
C GLY A 67 4.01 -2.18 -0.05
N ALA A 68 5.16 -1.73 -0.53
CA ALA A 68 5.31 -1.14 -1.84
C ALA A 68 6.72 -1.41 -2.37
N ASP A 69 6.83 -1.59 -3.68
CA ASP A 69 8.12 -1.67 -4.37
C ASP A 69 8.50 -0.26 -4.86
N VAL A 70 9.47 0.37 -4.19
CA VAL A 70 9.75 1.80 -4.31
C VAL A 70 11.03 2.08 -5.07
N TRP A 71 11.10 3.27 -5.66
CA TRP A 71 12.32 3.78 -6.29
C TRP A 71 13.06 4.67 -5.30
N LEU A 72 14.37 4.52 -5.25
CA LEU A 72 15.27 5.41 -4.53
C LEU A 72 16.01 6.29 -5.54
N THR A 73 16.01 7.60 -5.30
CA THR A 73 16.79 8.53 -6.11
C THR A 73 18.25 8.14 -6.05
N ASN A 74 18.88 8.03 -7.23
CA ASN A 74 20.32 7.95 -7.34
C ASN A 74 20.86 9.37 -7.57
N ALA A 75 21.63 9.88 -6.60
CA ALA A 75 22.17 11.23 -6.64
C ALA A 75 23.26 11.43 -7.70
N GLU A 76 23.97 10.36 -8.09
CA GLU A 76 25.02 10.43 -9.12
C GLU A 76 24.43 10.39 -10.53
N ASP A 77 23.38 9.57 -10.72
CA ASP A 77 22.70 9.41 -12.00
C ASP A 77 21.22 9.09 -11.78
N ARG A 78 20.38 10.13 -11.80
CA ARG A 78 18.94 10.02 -11.56
C ARG A 78 18.21 9.16 -12.61
N ASP A 79 18.81 8.93 -13.77
CA ASP A 79 18.25 8.01 -14.77
C ASP A 79 18.49 6.53 -14.42
N LYS A 80 19.31 6.25 -13.40
CA LYS A 80 19.56 4.92 -12.84
C LYS A 80 19.17 4.86 -11.36
N PRO A 81 17.88 5.02 -11.03
CA PRO A 81 17.42 4.88 -9.65
C PRO A 81 17.58 3.43 -9.16
N ALA A 82 17.62 3.26 -7.84
CA ALA A 82 17.63 1.96 -7.20
C ALA A 82 16.21 1.50 -6.82
N ARG A 83 16.02 0.19 -6.64
CA ARG A 83 14.80 -0.42 -6.07
C ARG A 83 14.99 -0.71 -4.59
N MET A 84 13.90 -0.63 -3.83
CA MET A 84 13.81 -1.19 -2.48
C MET A 84 12.39 -1.69 -2.25
N LEU A 85 12.25 -2.85 -1.61
CA LEU A 85 10.93 -3.32 -1.18
C LEU A 85 10.71 -2.91 0.27
N LEU A 86 9.63 -2.18 0.54
CA LEU A 86 9.24 -1.80 1.90
C LEU A 86 7.98 -2.55 2.30
N LEU A 87 8.04 -3.27 3.42
CA LEU A 87 6.92 -4.00 4.00
C LEU A 87 6.50 -3.35 5.32
N VAL A 88 5.21 -3.25 5.54
CA VAL A 88 4.60 -2.67 6.74
C VAL A 88 4.61 -3.70 7.86
N GLN A 89 5.34 -3.41 8.93
CA GLN A 89 5.38 -4.23 10.13
C GLN A 89 4.14 -3.99 11.01
N ASP A 90 3.71 -2.75 11.13
CA ASP A 90 2.66 -2.32 12.06
C ASP A 90 1.96 -1.03 11.58
N ARG A 91 1.13 -0.45 12.45
CA ARG A 91 0.37 0.77 12.17
C ARG A 91 1.26 2.02 11.96
N ILE A 92 2.41 2.11 12.62
CA ILE A 92 3.36 3.22 12.45
C ILE A 92 3.97 3.12 11.06
N GLY A 93 4.42 1.92 10.68
CA GLY A 93 4.95 1.64 9.35
C GLY A 93 3.95 1.96 8.24
N TYR A 94 2.67 1.64 8.43
CA TYR A 94 1.62 1.93 7.46
C TYR A 94 1.52 3.43 7.17
N LEU A 95 1.44 4.25 8.22
CA LEU A 95 1.37 5.71 8.07
C LEU A 95 2.66 6.28 7.48
N ASN A 96 3.82 5.81 7.94
CA ASN A 96 5.11 6.23 7.39
C ASN A 96 5.21 5.90 5.89
N LEU A 97 4.78 4.72 5.46
CA LEU A 97 4.72 4.36 4.03
C LEU A 97 3.77 5.28 3.26
N CYS A 98 2.59 5.60 3.81
CA CYS A 98 1.65 6.56 3.20
C CYS A 98 2.28 7.95 3.04
N THR A 99 2.99 8.44 4.06
CA THR A 99 3.70 9.72 4.04
C THR A 99 4.78 9.74 2.98
N LEU A 100 5.63 8.70 2.93
CA LEU A 100 6.70 8.58 1.94
C LEU A 100 6.16 8.52 0.50
N LEU A 101 5.15 7.67 0.24
CA LEU A 101 4.50 7.58 -1.07
C LEU A 101 3.88 8.92 -1.48
N SER A 102 3.17 9.58 -0.57
CA SER A 102 2.55 10.88 -0.85
C SER A 102 3.59 11.95 -1.15
N ARG A 103 4.67 12.01 -0.35
CA ARG A 103 5.78 12.95 -0.54
C ARG A 103 6.47 12.76 -1.89
N ALA A 104 6.71 11.50 -2.28
CA ALA A 104 7.35 11.19 -3.56
C ALA A 104 6.47 11.60 -4.76
N TRP A 105 5.17 11.28 -4.74
CA TRP A 105 4.25 11.68 -5.79
C TRP A 105 4.00 13.19 -5.83
N LEU A 106 3.98 13.89 -4.70
CA LEU A 106 3.73 15.33 -4.68
C LEU A 106 4.99 16.17 -4.99
N GLY A 107 6.18 15.68 -4.63
CA GLY A 107 7.39 16.50 -4.59
C GLY A 107 8.61 15.95 -5.31
N ASN A 108 8.65 14.66 -5.66
CA ASN A 108 9.87 14.06 -6.24
C ASN A 108 9.58 13.03 -7.32
N GLN A 109 8.99 13.50 -8.42
CA GLN A 109 8.78 12.68 -9.61
C GLN A 109 9.91 12.86 -10.62
N HIS A 110 10.35 11.76 -11.23
CA HIS A 110 11.28 11.76 -12.35
C HIS A 110 10.77 10.82 -13.45
N ARG A 111 10.59 11.34 -14.66
CA ARG A 111 10.10 10.58 -15.83
C ARG A 111 8.88 9.69 -15.52
N GLY A 112 7.90 10.23 -14.79
CA GLY A 112 6.66 9.54 -14.44
C GLY A 112 6.78 8.49 -13.31
N ARG A 113 7.94 8.42 -12.62
CA ARG A 113 8.09 7.67 -11.37
C ARG A 113 8.16 8.60 -10.18
N ALA A 114 7.50 8.23 -9.09
CA ALA A 114 7.78 8.78 -7.77
C ALA A 114 9.02 8.11 -7.17
N GLU A 115 9.98 8.91 -6.71
CA GLU A 115 11.26 8.46 -6.16
C GLU A 115 11.44 8.98 -4.73
N PHE A 116 11.92 8.12 -3.84
CA PHE A 116 12.23 8.49 -2.46
C PHE A 116 13.68 8.96 -2.43
N GLU A 117 13.94 10.11 -1.83
CA GLU A 117 15.33 10.42 -1.47
C GLU A 117 15.75 9.48 -0.33
N PRO A 118 16.92 8.81 -0.42
CA PRO A 118 17.36 7.86 0.60
C PRO A 118 17.32 8.43 2.03
N GLY A 119 17.74 9.69 2.21
CA GLY A 119 17.78 10.36 3.51
C GLY A 119 16.42 10.58 4.16
N TRP A 120 15.30 10.54 3.41
CA TRP A 120 13.96 10.70 3.99
C TRP A 120 13.65 9.61 5.01
N LEU A 121 14.20 8.41 4.85
CA LEU A 121 13.95 7.29 5.77
C LEU A 121 14.51 7.53 7.19
N GLU A 122 15.47 8.44 7.32
CA GLU A 122 16.06 8.86 8.60
C GLU A 122 15.35 10.09 9.20
N GLU A 123 14.52 10.80 8.43
CA GLU A 123 13.80 11.99 8.90
C GLU A 123 12.65 11.61 9.86
N PRO A 124 12.26 12.50 10.79
CA PRO A 124 11.12 12.27 11.67
C PRO A 124 9.82 12.06 10.90
N GLY A 125 9.09 11.01 11.27
CA GLY A 125 7.76 10.65 10.80
C GLY A 125 6.78 10.56 11.96
N GLU A 126 5.95 9.51 11.95
CA GLU A 126 4.96 9.29 13.00
C GLU A 126 5.60 9.18 14.39
N GLU A 127 4.95 9.80 15.37
CA GLU A 127 5.40 9.85 16.77
C GLU A 127 6.81 10.46 16.95
N GLY A 128 7.32 11.20 15.95
CA GLY A 128 8.66 11.78 15.95
C GLY A 128 9.79 10.76 15.73
N LEU A 129 9.45 9.49 15.46
CA LEU A 129 10.42 8.43 15.13
C LEU A 129 10.80 8.50 13.66
N PRO A 130 11.98 8.00 13.23
CA PRO A 130 12.37 8.03 11.81
C PRO A 130 11.30 7.40 10.90
N LEU A 131 11.14 7.91 9.67
CA LEU A 131 10.18 7.38 8.68
C LEU A 131 10.43 5.91 8.32
N ALA A 132 11.64 5.38 8.56
CA ALA A 132 11.92 3.95 8.46
C ALA A 132 11.23 3.11 9.56
N THR A 133 10.72 3.70 10.64
CA THR A 133 10.15 2.98 11.79
C THR A 133 8.86 2.25 11.39
N GLY A 134 8.69 1.02 11.90
CA GLY A 134 7.56 0.16 11.55
C GLY A 134 7.63 -0.44 10.14
N LEU A 135 8.73 -0.26 9.41
CA LEU A 135 8.95 -0.84 8.08
C LEU A 135 10.02 -1.94 8.09
N ILE A 136 9.91 -2.92 7.19
CA ILE A 136 10.96 -3.90 6.89
C ILE A 136 11.42 -3.62 5.46
N ALA A 137 12.74 -3.54 5.25
CA ALA A 137 13.33 -3.24 3.96
C ALA A 137 14.02 -4.47 3.37
N LEU A 138 13.71 -4.79 2.12
CA LEU A 138 14.45 -5.76 1.32
C LEU A 138 15.26 -5.01 0.25
N SER A 139 16.49 -5.46 0.01
CA SER A 139 17.50 -4.72 -0.74
C SER A 139 17.22 -4.48 -2.23
N GLY A 140 16.08 -4.91 -2.78
CA GLY A 140 15.71 -4.67 -4.18
C GLY A 140 16.35 -5.63 -5.19
N ALA A 141 16.92 -6.74 -4.71
CA ALA A 141 17.69 -7.71 -5.50
C ALA A 141 18.73 -7.02 -6.41
N MET A 142 18.85 -7.43 -7.68
CA MET A 142 19.74 -6.80 -8.66
C MET A 142 19.35 -5.36 -9.00
N GLY A 143 18.09 -4.97 -8.77
CA GLY A 143 17.58 -3.63 -9.06
C GLY A 143 17.89 -2.60 -7.96
N GLY A 144 18.23 -3.04 -6.75
CA GLY A 144 18.63 -2.17 -5.66
C GLY A 144 20.08 -1.70 -5.74
N ASP A 145 20.43 -0.74 -4.90
CA ASP A 145 21.76 -0.12 -4.89
C ASP A 145 22.89 -1.12 -4.58
N VAL A 146 22.66 -2.04 -3.63
CA VAL A 146 23.56 -3.16 -3.35
C VAL A 146 23.75 -4.05 -4.58
N GLY A 147 22.65 -4.41 -5.26
CA GLY A 147 22.69 -5.26 -6.44
C GLY A 147 23.36 -4.60 -7.64
N GLN A 148 23.07 -3.32 -7.89
CA GLN A 148 23.70 -2.52 -8.93
C GLN A 148 25.21 -2.38 -8.69
N ALA A 149 25.63 -2.14 -7.45
CA ALA A 149 27.05 -2.06 -7.09
C ALA A 149 27.79 -3.39 -7.30
N LEU A 150 27.18 -4.52 -6.91
CA LEU A 150 27.72 -5.85 -7.16
C LEU A 150 27.84 -6.16 -8.65
N ALA A 151 26.80 -5.85 -9.44
CA ALA A 151 26.81 -6.03 -10.89
C ALA A 151 27.92 -5.23 -11.59
N ASN A 152 28.26 -4.07 -11.04
CA ASN A 152 29.36 -3.22 -11.51
C ASN A 152 30.75 -3.64 -10.97
N GLY A 153 30.84 -4.73 -10.22
CA GLY A 153 32.09 -5.20 -9.61
C GLY A 153 32.59 -4.35 -8.44
N ASN A 154 31.77 -3.44 -7.90
CA ASN A 154 32.15 -2.54 -6.82
C ASN A 154 31.65 -3.05 -5.46
N VAL A 155 32.31 -4.09 -4.95
CA VAL A 155 31.96 -4.75 -3.68
C VAL A 155 31.98 -3.78 -2.50
N GLU A 156 32.91 -2.82 -2.48
CA GLU A 156 33.00 -1.83 -1.40
C GLU A 156 31.82 -0.85 -1.41
N ALA A 157 31.31 -0.45 -2.59
CA ALA A 157 30.08 0.33 -2.66
C ALA A 157 28.86 -0.48 -2.18
N ALA A 158 28.77 -1.76 -2.57
CA ALA A 158 27.72 -2.65 -2.10
C ALA A 158 27.73 -2.81 -0.57
N ARG A 159 28.92 -2.96 0.02
CA ARG A 159 29.12 -3.01 1.48
C ARG A 159 28.63 -1.74 2.16
N ARG A 160 29.06 -0.56 1.68
CA ARG A 160 28.64 0.74 2.26
C ARG A 160 27.13 0.94 2.20
N ALA A 161 26.49 0.58 1.08
CA ALA A 161 25.04 0.66 0.93
C ALA A 161 24.32 -0.27 1.91
N ALA A 162 24.75 -1.53 2.02
CA ALA A 162 24.19 -2.49 2.95
C ALA A 162 24.40 -2.08 4.43
N GLU A 163 25.56 -1.54 4.78
CA GLU A 163 25.87 -0.99 6.11
C GLU A 163 24.95 0.19 6.46
N HIS A 164 24.74 1.09 5.51
CA HIS A 164 23.82 2.22 5.68
C HIS A 164 22.40 1.72 5.96
N TRP A 165 21.86 0.84 5.12
CA TRP A 165 20.49 0.34 5.30
C TRP A 165 20.32 -0.53 6.53
N ALA A 166 21.34 -1.31 6.93
CA ALA A 166 21.32 -2.05 8.18
C ALA A 166 21.24 -1.13 9.41
N ARG A 167 21.83 0.07 9.34
CA ARG A 167 21.72 1.10 10.39
C ARG A 167 20.34 1.77 10.40
N VAL A 168 19.78 2.08 9.23
CA VAL A 168 18.44 2.70 9.09
C VAL A 168 17.33 1.72 9.52
N PHE A 169 17.49 0.43 9.20
CA PHE A 169 16.55 -0.63 9.50
C PHE A 169 17.18 -1.71 10.40
N PRO A 170 17.50 -1.38 11.67
CA PRO A 170 18.15 -2.33 12.57
C PRO A 170 17.25 -3.57 12.74
N GLN A 171 17.82 -4.76 12.47
CA GLN A 171 17.13 -6.06 12.49
C GLN A 171 15.91 -6.15 11.55
N ARG A 172 15.79 -5.22 10.60
CA ARG A 172 14.68 -5.07 9.66
C ARG A 172 15.14 -4.88 8.21
N TYR A 173 16.44 -5.04 7.95
CA TYR A 173 17.03 -5.04 6.61
C TYR A 173 17.41 -6.47 6.19
N TYR A 174 17.06 -6.84 4.96
CA TYR A 174 17.36 -8.14 4.39
C TYR A 174 17.97 -7.99 2.99
N ILE A 175 18.98 -8.80 2.69
CA ILE A 175 19.52 -8.94 1.34
C ILE A 175 18.56 -9.83 0.53
N GLU A 176 17.96 -9.25 -0.50
CA GLU A 176 16.92 -9.89 -1.31
C GLU A 176 17.54 -10.73 -2.43
N LEU A 177 17.14 -11.99 -2.54
CA LEU A 177 17.59 -12.92 -3.57
C LEU A 177 16.43 -13.29 -4.48
N GLN A 178 16.64 -13.19 -5.79
CA GLN A 178 15.65 -13.57 -6.81
C GLN A 178 16.28 -14.51 -7.82
N ARG A 179 15.49 -15.50 -8.27
CA ARG A 179 15.83 -16.39 -9.38
C ARG A 179 14.64 -16.44 -10.35
N ALA A 180 14.64 -15.55 -11.33
CA ALA A 180 13.53 -15.40 -12.28
C ALA A 180 14.04 -15.21 -13.71
N GLY A 181 15.12 -15.92 -14.08
CA GLY A 181 15.67 -15.92 -15.44
C GLY A 181 16.35 -14.62 -15.90
N GLN A 182 16.48 -13.62 -15.02
CA GLN A 182 17.09 -12.34 -15.40
C GLN A 182 18.60 -12.48 -15.66
N PRO A 183 19.14 -11.87 -16.73
CA PRO A 183 20.58 -11.89 -17.00
C PRO A 183 21.38 -11.37 -15.81
N GLY A 184 22.45 -12.08 -15.44
CA GLY A 184 23.33 -11.72 -14.32
C GLY A 184 22.90 -12.27 -12.95
N THR A 185 21.73 -12.92 -12.85
CA THR A 185 21.26 -13.54 -11.59
C THR A 185 22.26 -14.56 -11.03
N ASP A 186 22.84 -15.40 -11.89
CA ASP A 186 23.78 -16.46 -11.47
C ASP A 186 25.08 -15.91 -10.87
N ALA A 187 25.47 -14.69 -11.25
CA ALA A 187 26.60 -13.98 -10.65
C ALA A 187 26.18 -13.23 -9.37
N TYR A 188 25.00 -12.59 -9.39
CA TYR A 188 24.50 -11.80 -8.28
C TYR A 188 24.26 -12.63 -7.01
N VAL A 189 23.55 -13.76 -7.12
CA VAL A 189 23.10 -14.52 -5.94
C VAL A 189 24.28 -14.98 -5.06
N PRO A 190 25.34 -15.62 -5.58
CA PRO A 190 26.50 -15.99 -4.78
C PRO A 190 27.20 -14.78 -4.12
N GLN A 191 27.33 -13.66 -4.86
CA GLN A 191 27.98 -12.45 -4.35
C GLN A 191 27.16 -11.79 -3.23
N ALA A 192 25.83 -11.73 -3.39
CA ALA A 192 24.92 -11.19 -2.38
C ALA A 192 24.91 -12.04 -1.11
N VAL A 193 24.95 -13.38 -1.24
CA VAL A 193 25.06 -14.30 -0.11
C VAL A 193 26.40 -14.12 0.61
N GLN A 194 27.50 -14.00 -0.12
CA GLN A 194 28.82 -13.78 0.47
C GLN A 194 28.90 -12.43 1.21
N LEU A 195 28.34 -11.37 0.63
CA LEU A 195 28.25 -10.06 1.25
C LEU A 195 27.44 -10.15 2.55
N ALA A 196 26.23 -10.72 2.49
CA ALA A 196 25.34 -10.90 3.63
C ALA A 196 26.03 -11.67 4.76
N ALA A 197 26.71 -12.78 4.44
CA ALA A 197 27.46 -13.57 5.41
C ALA A 197 28.59 -12.77 6.08
N SER A 198 29.35 -11.98 5.29
CA SER A 198 30.45 -11.17 5.83
C SER A 198 29.98 -10.06 6.78
N MET A 199 28.74 -9.61 6.63
CA MET A 199 28.12 -8.53 7.41
C MET A 199 27.13 -9.04 8.45
N GLN A 200 26.93 -10.36 8.53
CA GLN A 200 25.92 -11.00 9.38
C GLN A 200 24.49 -10.47 9.12
N LEU A 201 24.19 -10.14 7.87
CA LEU A 201 22.85 -9.73 7.44
C LEU A 201 22.02 -10.94 6.99
N PRO A 202 20.71 -10.95 7.28
CA PRO A 202 19.85 -12.02 6.81
C PRO A 202 19.58 -11.89 5.30
N VAL A 203 19.47 -13.03 4.62
CA VAL A 203 19.01 -13.12 3.23
C VAL A 203 17.53 -13.50 3.17
N VAL A 204 16.82 -13.09 2.13
CA VAL A 204 15.43 -13.51 1.90
C VAL A 204 15.21 -13.80 0.43
N ALA A 205 14.51 -14.91 0.14
CA ALA A 205 14.10 -15.23 -1.21
C ALA A 205 12.79 -14.50 -1.51
N THR A 206 12.72 -13.85 -2.67
CA THR A 206 11.48 -13.34 -3.23
C THR A 206 11.35 -13.81 -4.67
N HIS A 207 10.16 -13.67 -5.23
CA HIS A 207 9.90 -13.90 -6.63
C HIS A 207 9.17 -12.67 -7.19
N PRO A 208 9.66 -12.02 -8.25
CA PRO A 208 9.06 -10.80 -8.77
C PRO A 208 7.83 -11.10 -9.63
N VAL A 209 6.74 -11.52 -8.99
CA VAL A 209 5.48 -11.92 -9.65
C VAL A 209 4.86 -10.73 -10.39
N GLN A 210 4.57 -10.91 -11.68
CA GLN A 210 3.94 -9.93 -12.57
C GLN A 210 2.64 -10.43 -13.22
N PHE A 211 2.47 -11.75 -13.28
CA PHE A 211 1.32 -12.42 -13.89
C PHE A 211 1.05 -13.78 -13.21
N MET A 212 -0.08 -14.43 -13.50
CA MET A 212 -0.50 -15.63 -12.76
C MET A 212 0.09 -16.91 -13.33
N THR A 213 0.15 -17.05 -14.65
CA THR A 213 0.62 -18.26 -15.33
C THR A 213 1.63 -17.93 -16.44
N PRO A 214 2.50 -18.88 -16.85
CA PRO A 214 3.45 -18.63 -17.95
C PRO A 214 2.80 -18.14 -19.25
N ASP A 215 1.58 -18.60 -19.54
CA ASP A 215 0.83 -18.23 -20.75
C ASP A 215 0.42 -16.74 -20.75
N ASP A 216 0.30 -16.13 -19.57
CA ASP A 216 -0.03 -14.71 -19.42
C ASP A 216 1.12 -13.77 -19.79
N PHE A 217 2.35 -14.28 -19.97
CA PHE A 217 3.53 -13.47 -20.28
C PHE A 217 3.33 -12.59 -21.53
N THR A 218 2.68 -13.12 -22.57
CA THR A 218 2.43 -12.35 -23.80
C THR A 218 1.48 -11.19 -23.55
N ALA A 219 0.44 -11.40 -22.73
CA ALA A 219 -0.51 -10.35 -22.36
C ALA A 219 0.17 -9.28 -21.48
N HIS A 220 1.03 -9.71 -20.56
CA HIS A 220 1.85 -8.81 -19.75
C HIS A 220 2.78 -7.94 -20.59
N GLU A 221 3.52 -8.54 -21.53
CA GLU A 221 4.42 -7.79 -22.44
C GLU A 221 3.65 -6.77 -23.27
N ALA A 222 2.44 -7.09 -23.73
CA ALA A 222 1.59 -6.14 -24.42
C ALA A 222 1.20 -4.94 -23.52
N ARG A 223 0.87 -5.18 -22.23
CA ARG A 223 0.58 -4.11 -21.27
C ARG A 223 1.78 -3.19 -21.05
N VAL A 224 2.97 -3.76 -20.84
CA VAL A 224 4.20 -2.97 -20.65
C VAL A 224 4.48 -2.11 -21.88
N CYS A 225 4.37 -2.69 -23.08
CA CYS A 225 4.52 -1.94 -24.33
C CYS A 225 3.52 -0.78 -24.47
N ILE A 226 2.25 -0.98 -24.10
CA ILE A 226 1.23 0.09 -24.09
C ILE A 226 1.63 1.20 -23.12
N ALA A 227 2.08 0.85 -21.91
CA ALA A 227 2.48 1.83 -20.90
C ALA A 227 3.73 2.63 -21.30
N GLU A 228 4.68 2.00 -22.00
CA GLU A 228 5.92 2.64 -22.45
C GLU A 228 5.81 3.35 -23.81
N GLY A 229 4.68 3.21 -24.51
CA GLY A 229 4.51 3.74 -25.87
C GLY A 229 5.39 3.02 -26.91
N GLU A 230 5.70 1.74 -26.68
CA GLU A 230 6.56 0.91 -27.52
C GLU A 230 5.75 -0.13 -28.32
N LEU A 231 6.28 -0.58 -29.46
CA LEU A 231 5.65 -1.62 -30.27
C LEU A 231 6.12 -3.02 -29.84
N LEU A 232 5.18 -3.93 -29.59
CA LEU A 232 5.50 -5.31 -29.20
C LEU A 232 6.39 -6.03 -30.25
N ALA A 233 6.17 -5.72 -31.53
CA ALA A 233 6.91 -6.27 -32.67
C ALA A 233 8.29 -5.62 -32.89
N ASN A 234 8.64 -4.55 -32.18
CA ASN A 234 9.94 -3.90 -32.32
C ASN A 234 11.06 -4.83 -31.81
N PRO A 235 11.98 -5.32 -32.67
CA PRO A 235 13.03 -6.25 -32.25
C PRO A 235 14.09 -5.59 -31.37
N ARG A 236 14.16 -4.25 -31.34
CA ARG A 236 15.11 -3.48 -30.51
C ARG A 236 14.56 -3.08 -29.16
N ARG A 237 13.30 -3.43 -28.84
CA ARG A 237 12.70 -3.08 -27.55
C ARG A 237 13.46 -3.76 -26.41
N THR A 238 13.60 -3.05 -25.30
CA THR A 238 14.20 -3.61 -24.09
C THR A 238 13.18 -4.53 -23.42
N ARG A 239 13.53 -5.82 -23.28
CA ARG A 239 12.69 -6.79 -22.55
C ARG A 239 13.14 -6.80 -21.09
N LYS A 240 12.34 -6.16 -20.24
CA LYS A 240 12.62 -6.04 -18.79
C LYS A 240 12.15 -7.26 -18.00
N PHE A 241 11.28 -8.07 -18.58
CA PHE A 241 10.62 -9.17 -17.90
C PHE A 241 10.89 -10.51 -18.56
N THR A 242 10.77 -11.57 -17.79
CA THR A 242 10.97 -12.96 -18.23
C THR A 242 9.67 -13.75 -18.11
N THR A 243 9.59 -14.88 -18.81
CA THR A 243 8.48 -15.83 -18.72
C THR A 243 8.34 -16.49 -17.35
N ASP A 244 9.40 -16.44 -16.52
CA ASP A 244 9.43 -17.09 -15.21
C ASP A 244 8.72 -16.29 -14.11
N GLN A 245 8.30 -15.04 -14.37
CA GLN A 245 7.71 -14.12 -13.39
C GLN A 245 6.22 -14.35 -13.11
N TYR A 246 5.77 -15.61 -13.22
CA TYR A 246 4.42 -16.02 -12.85
C TYR A 246 4.29 -16.31 -11.36
N PHE A 247 3.07 -16.58 -10.87
CA PHE A 247 2.85 -16.95 -9.49
C PHE A 247 3.32 -18.40 -9.22
N LYS A 248 4.55 -18.56 -8.73
CA LYS A 248 5.10 -19.87 -8.34
C LYS A 248 4.52 -20.40 -7.03
N THR A 249 4.35 -21.71 -6.94
CA THR A 249 3.98 -22.44 -5.72
C THR A 249 5.14 -22.51 -4.72
N GLN A 250 4.84 -22.86 -3.48
CA GLN A 250 5.84 -23.14 -2.44
C GLN A 250 6.80 -24.26 -2.88
N ASP A 251 6.34 -25.28 -3.60
CA ASP A 251 7.20 -26.37 -4.09
C ASP A 251 8.20 -25.89 -5.14
N GLU A 252 7.74 -25.10 -6.11
CA GLU A 252 8.62 -24.51 -7.12
C GLU A 252 9.67 -23.59 -6.48
N MET A 253 9.26 -22.74 -5.53
CA MET A 253 10.18 -21.86 -4.80
C MET A 253 11.15 -22.66 -3.90
N THR A 254 10.68 -23.76 -3.30
CA THR A 254 11.54 -24.64 -2.49
C THR A 254 12.59 -25.32 -3.34
N ALA A 255 12.22 -25.84 -4.51
CA ALA A 255 13.16 -26.43 -5.46
C ALA A 255 14.16 -25.38 -5.97
N LEU A 256 13.70 -24.17 -6.25
CA LEU A 256 14.49 -23.08 -6.79
C LEU A 256 15.54 -22.56 -5.82
N PHE A 257 15.31 -22.63 -4.50
CA PHE A 257 16.22 -22.17 -3.45
C PHE A 257 16.65 -23.30 -2.50
N ALA A 258 16.70 -24.54 -2.98
CA ALA A 258 17.07 -25.70 -2.17
C ALA A 258 18.47 -25.59 -1.53
N ASP A 259 19.37 -24.85 -2.17
CA ASP A 259 20.73 -24.54 -1.70
C ASP A 259 20.78 -23.43 -0.64
N ILE A 260 19.71 -22.63 -0.48
CA ILE A 260 19.63 -21.54 0.51
C ILE A 260 18.29 -21.59 1.27
N PRO A 261 18.02 -22.64 2.09
CA PRO A 261 16.73 -22.80 2.77
C PRO A 261 16.39 -21.64 3.72
N SER A 262 17.40 -20.98 4.31
CA SER A 262 17.22 -19.84 5.19
C SER A 262 16.56 -18.64 4.49
N ALA A 263 16.79 -18.46 3.18
CA ALA A 263 16.18 -17.39 2.40
C ALA A 263 14.66 -17.59 2.28
N LEU A 264 14.20 -18.83 2.14
CA LEU A 264 12.78 -19.18 2.12
C LEU A 264 12.15 -19.02 3.51
N GLN A 265 12.82 -19.53 4.55
CA GLN A 265 12.34 -19.42 5.94
C GLN A 265 12.17 -17.97 6.38
N ASN A 266 13.11 -17.09 5.99
CA ASN A 266 13.00 -15.66 6.30
C ASN A 266 11.78 -15.00 5.66
N SER A 267 11.28 -15.49 4.51
CA SER A 267 10.02 -14.97 3.94
C SER A 267 8.82 -15.21 4.87
N VAL A 268 8.78 -16.38 5.51
CA VAL A 268 7.75 -16.77 6.48
C VAL A 268 7.90 -15.97 7.77
N GLU A 269 9.13 -15.78 8.26
CA GLU A 269 9.39 -14.98 9.47
C GLU A 269 9.06 -13.50 9.28
N ILE A 270 9.40 -12.91 8.13
CA ILE A 270 8.97 -11.55 7.78
C ILE A 270 7.45 -11.47 7.75
N ALA A 271 6.79 -12.43 7.09
CA ALA A 271 5.33 -12.46 7.04
C ALA A 271 4.73 -12.51 8.45
N LYS A 272 5.29 -13.28 9.40
CA LYS A 272 4.85 -13.30 10.81
C LYS A 272 5.02 -11.95 11.50
N ARG A 273 6.11 -11.22 11.22
CA ARG A 273 6.40 -9.90 11.82
C ARG A 273 5.46 -8.79 11.31
N CYS A 274 4.93 -8.91 10.11
CA CYS A 274 4.00 -7.94 9.53
C CYS A 274 2.57 -8.12 10.01
N ASN A 275 2.06 -7.20 10.84
CA ASN A 275 0.73 -7.25 11.42
C ASN A 275 0.06 -5.87 11.37
N LEU A 276 -0.65 -5.59 10.29
CA LEU A 276 -1.47 -4.39 10.14
C LEU A 276 -2.94 -4.72 10.39
N THR A 277 -3.58 -3.98 11.30
CA THR A 277 -5.03 -4.02 11.49
C THR A 277 -5.64 -2.72 10.99
N LEU A 278 -6.47 -2.82 9.95
CA LEU A 278 -7.28 -1.71 9.45
C LEU A 278 -8.70 -1.79 9.97
N GLU A 279 -9.20 -0.68 10.49
CA GLU A 279 -10.61 -0.51 10.83
C GLU A 279 -11.37 -0.01 9.61
N LEU A 280 -12.25 -0.86 9.07
CA LEU A 280 -13.02 -0.59 7.86
C LEU A 280 -14.49 -0.35 8.22
N GLY A 281 -15.17 0.47 7.41
CA GLY A 281 -16.61 0.71 7.55
C GLY A 281 -17.00 1.65 8.70
N LYS A 282 -16.04 2.25 9.42
CA LYS A 282 -16.30 3.32 10.38
C LYS A 282 -15.91 4.69 9.78
N PRO A 283 -16.87 5.60 9.58
CA PRO A 283 -16.58 6.95 9.10
C PRO A 283 -15.66 7.73 10.05
N ARG A 284 -14.74 8.51 9.48
CA ARG A 284 -13.91 9.49 10.21
C ARG A 284 -14.35 10.88 9.78
N LEU A 285 -15.41 11.39 10.41
CA LEU A 285 -15.99 12.69 10.08
C LEU A 285 -15.14 13.82 10.68
N PRO A 286 -14.96 14.95 9.97
CA PRO A 286 -14.31 16.12 10.56
C PRO A 286 -15.21 16.72 11.65
N LEU A 287 -14.59 17.47 12.57
CA LEU A 287 -15.33 18.22 13.58
C LEU A 287 -16.01 19.42 12.91
N PHE A 288 -17.33 19.51 13.06
CA PHE A 288 -18.09 20.67 12.61
C PHE A 288 -17.96 21.80 13.64
N PRO A 289 -17.67 23.05 13.24
CA PRO A 289 -17.56 24.16 14.18
C PRO A 289 -18.93 24.50 14.76
N THR A 290 -19.06 24.44 16.08
CA THR A 290 -20.29 24.82 16.81
C THR A 290 -20.08 26.12 17.58
N PRO A 291 -21.10 26.99 17.65
CA PRO A 291 -21.03 28.22 18.45
C PRO A 291 -20.99 27.90 19.95
N ASP A 292 -20.29 28.74 20.71
CA ASP A 292 -20.27 28.78 22.18
C ASP A 292 -19.97 27.42 22.87
N GLY A 293 -19.23 26.53 22.20
CA GLY A 293 -18.87 25.21 22.74
C GLY A 293 -20.04 24.22 22.80
N MET A 294 -21.14 24.49 22.10
CA MET A 294 -22.29 23.60 22.02
C MET A 294 -21.89 22.23 21.45
N SER A 295 -22.52 21.16 21.94
CA SER A 295 -22.29 19.82 21.37
C SER A 295 -22.84 19.72 19.95
N LEU A 296 -22.30 18.80 19.13
CA LEU A 296 -22.85 18.53 17.79
C LEU A 296 -24.31 18.08 17.85
N ASP A 297 -24.67 17.35 18.89
CA ASP A 297 -26.00 16.80 19.12
C ASP A 297 -27.00 17.94 19.38
N ASP A 298 -26.67 18.84 20.31
CA ASP A 298 -27.50 20.00 20.64
C ASP A 298 -27.60 20.96 19.47
N TYR A 299 -26.49 21.19 18.77
CA TYR A 299 -26.46 22.10 17.63
C TYR A 299 -27.27 21.57 16.44
N LEU A 300 -27.24 20.26 16.18
CA LEU A 300 -28.12 19.61 15.21
C LEU A 300 -29.58 19.87 15.57
N VAL A 301 -29.98 19.61 16.82
CA VAL A 301 -31.38 19.78 17.26
C VAL A 301 -31.80 21.23 17.17
N PHE A 302 -30.94 22.17 17.57
CA PHE A 302 -31.19 23.61 17.47
C PHE A 302 -31.45 24.02 16.01
N MET A 303 -30.51 23.73 15.11
CA MET A 303 -30.62 24.09 13.68
C MET A 303 -31.81 23.40 13.01
N ALA A 304 -32.12 22.16 13.39
CA ALA A 304 -33.24 21.43 12.82
C ALA A 304 -34.59 21.99 13.30
N LYS A 305 -34.69 22.44 14.55
CA LYS A 305 -35.87 23.16 15.07
C LYS A 305 -36.07 24.50 14.36
N GLU A 306 -35.00 25.30 14.22
CA GLU A 306 -35.08 26.55 13.45
C GLU A 306 -35.47 26.33 11.99
N GLY A 307 -34.93 25.27 11.38
CA GLY A 307 -35.26 24.87 10.02
C GLY A 307 -36.73 24.44 9.89
N LEU A 308 -37.26 23.69 10.86
CA LEU A 308 -38.65 23.26 10.88
C LEU A 308 -39.61 24.45 10.96
N GLU A 309 -39.35 25.43 11.84
CA GLU A 309 -40.20 26.62 11.95
C GLU A 309 -40.30 27.39 10.62
N LYS A 310 -39.18 27.58 9.94
CA LYS A 310 -39.14 28.23 8.62
C LYS A 310 -39.94 27.44 7.58
N ARG A 311 -39.91 26.10 7.63
CA ARG A 311 -40.67 25.24 6.70
C ARG A 311 -42.16 25.22 7.02
N MET A 312 -42.53 25.17 8.29
CA MET A 312 -43.92 25.20 8.76
C MET A 312 -44.62 26.49 8.35
N LEU A 313 -43.93 27.64 8.41
CA LEU A 313 -44.44 28.93 7.91
C LEU A 313 -44.78 28.91 6.42
N VAL A 314 -43.99 28.20 5.61
CA VAL A 314 -44.18 28.11 4.16
C VAL A 314 -45.25 27.08 3.80
N LEU A 315 -45.28 25.94 4.48
CA LEU A 315 -46.23 24.85 4.22
C LEU A 315 -47.64 25.13 4.74
N PHE A 316 -47.75 25.80 5.89
CA PHE A 316 -49.02 26.13 6.55
C PHE A 316 -49.08 27.65 6.87
N PRO A 317 -49.42 28.50 5.89
CA PRO A 317 -49.50 29.95 6.10
C PRO A 317 -50.55 30.36 7.12
N ASP A 318 -51.67 29.62 7.23
CA ASP A 318 -52.69 29.83 8.27
C ASP A 318 -52.18 29.38 9.65
N GLU A 319 -52.37 30.22 10.66
CA GLU A 319 -51.83 29.99 12.00
C GLU A 319 -52.55 28.85 12.73
N ALA A 320 -53.87 28.75 12.60
CA ALA A 320 -54.65 27.72 13.28
C ALA A 320 -54.36 26.34 12.71
N GLU A 321 -54.23 26.22 11.39
CA GLU A 321 -53.83 24.99 10.73
C GLU A 321 -52.40 24.58 11.13
N ARG A 322 -51.45 25.53 11.11
CA ARG A 322 -50.05 25.27 11.50
C ARG A 322 -49.94 24.76 12.93
N GLU A 323 -50.68 25.37 13.85
CA GLU A 323 -50.67 24.96 15.26
C GLU A 323 -51.27 23.56 15.43
N SER A 324 -52.33 23.22 14.68
CA SER A 324 -52.91 21.87 14.68
C SER A 324 -51.92 20.79 14.22
N LYS A 325 -50.95 21.15 13.35
CA LYS A 325 -49.93 20.25 12.81
C LYS A 325 -48.61 20.23 13.59
N ARG A 326 -48.37 21.23 14.43
CA ARG A 326 -47.09 21.43 15.14
C ARG A 326 -46.65 20.18 15.92
N ALA A 327 -47.54 19.57 16.70
CA ALA A 327 -47.22 18.40 17.51
C ALA A 327 -46.78 17.19 16.67
N GLU A 328 -47.42 16.94 15.52
CA GLU A 328 -47.10 15.84 14.60
C GLU A 328 -45.67 15.98 14.06
N TYR A 329 -45.30 17.17 13.58
CA TYR A 329 -44.00 17.43 12.98
C TYR A 329 -42.87 17.48 14.03
N TYR A 330 -43.12 18.06 15.21
CA TYR A 330 -42.14 18.05 16.29
C TYR A 330 -41.86 16.64 16.81
N ALA A 331 -42.89 15.80 16.97
CA ALA A 331 -42.70 14.40 17.36
C ALA A 331 -41.84 13.64 16.33
N ARG A 332 -42.05 13.91 15.03
CA ARG A 332 -41.22 13.33 13.97
C ARG A 332 -39.78 13.84 14.02
N LEU A 333 -39.59 15.15 14.21
CA LEU A 333 -38.27 15.78 14.31
C LEU A 333 -37.48 15.19 15.49
N GLU A 334 -38.09 15.06 16.66
CA GLU A 334 -37.47 14.47 17.85
C GLU A 334 -37.08 13.01 17.64
N PHE A 335 -37.96 12.21 17.00
CA PHE A 335 -37.67 10.82 16.68
C PHE A 335 -36.45 10.69 15.74
N GLU A 336 -36.40 11.49 14.68
CA GLU A 336 -35.30 11.45 13.72
C GLU A 336 -33.99 11.96 14.30
N THR A 337 -34.01 13.13 14.96
CA THR A 337 -32.81 13.70 15.59
C THR A 337 -32.26 12.78 16.68
N GLY A 338 -33.12 12.18 17.51
CA GLY A 338 -32.70 11.19 18.50
C GLY A 338 -32.06 9.94 17.87
N THR A 339 -32.57 9.48 16.73
CA THR A 339 -31.97 8.36 15.98
C THR A 339 -30.60 8.72 15.40
N ILE A 340 -30.48 9.90 14.78
CA ILE A 340 -29.23 10.41 14.19
C ILE A 340 -28.13 10.52 15.27
N ILE A 341 -28.47 11.09 16.43
CA ILE A 341 -27.56 11.22 17.57
C ILE A 341 -27.12 9.84 18.05
N LYS A 342 -28.06 8.91 18.26
CA LYS A 342 -27.76 7.55 18.70
C LYS A 342 -26.81 6.81 17.75
N MET A 343 -26.89 7.08 16.45
CA MET A 343 -26.01 6.48 15.45
C MET A 343 -24.66 7.21 15.28
N GLY A 344 -24.47 8.37 15.95
CA GLY A 344 -23.24 9.15 15.87
C GLY A 344 -23.08 9.93 14.56
N PHE A 345 -24.18 10.30 13.90
CA PHE A 345 -24.18 11.05 12.64
C PHE A 345 -24.52 12.57 12.70
N PRO A 346 -24.60 13.27 13.84
CA PRO A 346 -25.00 14.68 13.82
C PRO A 346 -24.03 15.57 13.04
N GLY A 347 -22.72 15.32 13.17
CA GLY A 347 -21.70 16.04 12.38
C GLY A 347 -21.87 15.89 10.87
N TYR A 348 -22.29 14.71 10.38
CA TYR A 348 -22.53 14.49 8.96
C TYR A 348 -23.66 15.39 8.44
N PHE A 349 -24.79 15.44 9.15
CA PHE A 349 -25.93 16.27 8.76
C PHE A 349 -25.58 17.76 8.77
N LEU A 350 -24.81 18.22 9.77
CA LEU A 350 -24.35 19.60 9.87
C LEU A 350 -23.43 19.98 8.70
N ILE A 351 -22.45 19.14 8.37
CA ILE A 351 -21.54 19.36 7.24
C ILE A 351 -22.31 19.44 5.92
N VAL A 352 -23.24 18.50 5.69
CA VAL A 352 -24.03 18.48 4.44
C VAL A 352 -24.94 19.72 4.36
N ALA A 353 -25.58 20.11 5.45
CA ALA A 353 -26.42 21.30 5.50
C ALA A 353 -25.63 22.58 5.20
N ASP A 354 -24.43 22.71 5.78
CA ASP A 354 -23.53 23.84 5.55
C ASP A 354 -23.10 23.92 4.08
N PHE A 355 -22.63 22.81 3.49
CA PHE A 355 -22.24 22.77 2.08
C PHE A 355 -23.39 23.18 1.14
N ILE A 356 -24.62 22.70 1.40
CA ILE A 356 -25.80 23.04 0.61
C ILE A 356 -26.16 24.52 0.74
N ASN A 357 -26.10 25.07 1.96
CA ASN A 357 -26.43 26.48 2.20
C ASN A 357 -25.38 27.40 1.58
N TRP A 358 -24.09 27.04 1.68
CA TRP A 358 -23.02 27.75 1.01
C TRP A 358 -23.23 27.77 -0.50
N ALA A 359 -23.55 26.63 -1.13
CA ALA A 359 -23.78 26.55 -2.57
C ALA A 359 -24.91 27.49 -3.04
N LYS A 360 -26.06 27.46 -2.36
CA LYS A 360 -27.19 28.36 -2.65
C LYS A 360 -26.84 29.84 -2.54
N ASN A 361 -26.01 30.20 -1.58
CA ASN A 361 -25.61 31.58 -1.35
C ASN A 361 -24.51 32.06 -2.31
N ASN A 362 -23.88 31.16 -3.06
CA ASN A 362 -22.78 31.46 -3.98
C ASN A 362 -23.07 31.08 -5.44
N GLY A 363 -24.32 30.74 -5.76
CA GLY A 363 -24.77 30.45 -7.13
C GLY A 363 -24.23 29.13 -7.70
N VAL A 364 -23.99 28.13 -6.83
CA VAL A 364 -23.56 26.77 -7.20
C VAL A 364 -24.75 25.81 -7.19
#